data_AF-A0A3D2JBS6-F1
#
_entry.id   AF-A0A3D2JBS6-F1
#
_cell.length_a   1.000
_cell.length_b   1.000
_cell.length_c   1.000
_cell.angle_alpha   90.00
_cell.angle_beta   90.00
_cell.angle_gamma   90.00
#
_symmetry.space_group_name_H-M   'P 1'
#
loop_
_entity.id
_entity.type
_entity.pdbx_description
1 polymer ?
#
loop_
_entity_poly.entity_id
_entity_poly.type
_entity_poly.pdbx_seq_one_letter_code
_entity_poly.pdbx_strand_id
1 'polypeptide(L)'
;MPWLMIHMTMPMMVLAGIGLEPAVMAAYNFIRQRIAQRQGVVSASQHETSQEVSRLYHPVPTSRPKRIGVLAGSGAIVTIVMALLLLAPTLHNMYEVSYVHAADGPHEMMVYVQTTTDVNTIMAKVDALDQKYDGGTHAMPIGLMNDATWPFAWYLRDYTNVCYNYPTDCPAAKNVPVIITGGDNLYSAEVQYSTKVANSPTYAFHQYKMRT
;
A
#
# COMPACT_ATOMS: atom_id res chain seq x y z
N MET A 1 -1.74 9.92 -10.72
CA MET A 1 -2.36 10.87 -11.68
C MET A 1 -3.81 11.13 -11.27
N PRO A 2 -4.17 12.37 -10.87
CA PRO A 2 -5.50 12.69 -10.32
C PRO A 2 -6.67 12.31 -11.25
N TRP A 3 -6.45 12.36 -12.56
CA TRP A 3 -7.44 12.05 -13.58
C TRP A 3 -7.83 10.55 -13.63
N LEU A 4 -6.89 9.63 -13.36
CA LEU A 4 -7.15 8.20 -13.30
C LEU A 4 -8.03 7.84 -12.08
N MET A 5 -7.78 8.50 -10.95
CA MET A 5 -8.58 8.34 -9.74
C MET A 5 -10.03 8.70 -9.99
N ILE A 6 -10.32 9.85 -10.61
CA ILE A 6 -11.70 10.33 -10.83
C ILE A 6 -12.54 9.30 -11.60
N HIS A 7 -11.99 8.70 -12.65
CA HIS A 7 -12.71 7.74 -13.49
C HIS A 7 -12.89 6.37 -12.83
N MET A 8 -12.10 6.04 -11.82
CA MET A 8 -12.28 4.83 -11.02
C MET A 8 -13.18 5.07 -9.81
N THR A 9 -13.01 6.20 -9.12
CA THR A 9 -13.69 6.48 -7.85
C THR A 9 -15.11 6.97 -8.04
N MET A 10 -15.41 7.79 -9.06
CA MET A 10 -16.78 8.28 -9.26
C MET A 10 -17.79 7.16 -9.56
N PRO A 11 -17.52 6.22 -10.50
CA PRO A 11 -18.44 5.11 -10.74
C PRO A 11 -18.59 4.21 -9.51
N MET A 12 -17.49 3.96 -8.79
CA MET A 12 -17.51 3.17 -7.55
C MET A 12 -18.31 3.87 -6.44
N MET A 13 -18.23 5.19 -6.30
CA MET A 13 -19.05 5.95 -5.36
C MET A 13 -20.53 5.91 -5.70
N VAL A 14 -20.88 6.02 -6.98
CA VAL A 14 -22.27 5.94 -7.44
C VAL A 14 -22.83 4.53 -7.23
N LEU A 15 -22.06 3.49 -7.59
CA LEU A 15 -22.44 2.10 -7.35
C LEU A 15 -22.55 1.79 -5.85
N ALA A 16 -21.64 2.33 -5.03
CA ALA A 16 -21.73 2.25 -3.59
C ALA A 16 -23.03 2.90 -3.09
N GLY A 17 -23.35 4.13 -3.51
CA GLY A 17 -24.59 4.81 -3.13
C GLY A 17 -25.86 4.00 -3.45
N ILE A 18 -25.94 3.45 -4.66
CA ILE A 18 -27.08 2.62 -5.11
C ILE A 18 -27.16 1.30 -4.33
N GLY A 19 -26.02 0.68 -4.01
CA GLY A 19 -25.97 -0.57 -3.24
C GLY A 19 -26.16 -0.39 -1.73
N LEU A 20 -25.76 0.75 -1.18
CA LEU A 20 -25.77 1.01 0.27
C LEU A 20 -27.19 1.31 0.77
N GLU A 21 -27.99 2.07 0.02
CA GLU A 21 -29.36 2.43 0.41
C GLU A 21 -30.24 1.21 0.77
N PRO A 22 -30.35 0.16 -0.07
CA PRO A 22 -31.15 -1.01 0.29
C PRO A 22 -30.56 -1.78 1.48
N ALA A 23 -29.23 -1.82 1.63
CA ALA A 23 -28.57 -2.46 2.76
C ALA A 23 -28.86 -1.74 4.09
N VAL A 24 -28.76 -0.41 4.10
CA VAL A 24 -29.07 0.44 5.26
C VAL A 24 -30.56 0.34 5.62
N MET A 25 -31.45 0.39 4.63
CA MET A 25 -32.89 0.25 4.87
C MET A 25 -33.27 -1.14 5.39
N ALA A 26 -32.63 -2.20 4.90
CA ALA A 26 -32.83 -3.55 5.41
C ALA A 26 -32.37 -3.67 6.87
N ALA A 27 -31.18 -3.16 7.20
CA ALA A 27 -30.65 -3.15 8.57
C ALA A 27 -31.55 -2.34 9.52
N TYR A 28 -31.97 -1.14 9.09
CA TYR A 28 -32.87 -0.28 9.85
C TYR A 28 -34.21 -0.96 10.13
N ASN A 29 -34.83 -1.55 9.10
CA ASN A 29 -36.11 -2.26 9.26
C ASN A 29 -35.99 -3.49 10.16
N PHE A 30 -34.88 -4.23 10.07
CA PHE A 30 -34.60 -5.37 10.95
C PHE A 30 -34.46 -4.96 12.41
N ILE A 31 -33.69 -3.90 12.69
CA ILE A 31 -33.52 -3.34 14.04
C ILE A 31 -34.87 -2.84 14.57
N ARG A 32 -35.63 -2.09 13.76
CA ARG A 32 -36.95 -1.58 14.13
C ARG A 32 -37.94 -2.71 14.43
N GLN A 33 -37.95 -3.79 13.65
CA GLN A 33 -38.79 -4.96 13.91
C GLN A 33 -38.41 -5.66 15.22
N ARG A 34 -37.11 -5.83 15.51
CA ARG A 34 -36.63 -6.39 16.78
C ARG A 34 -37.04 -5.55 17.99
N ILE A 35 -36.99 -4.22 17.88
CA ILE A 35 -37.43 -3.30 18.94
C ILE A 35 -38.95 -3.34 19.10
N ALA A 36 -39.70 -3.32 18.00
CA ALA A 36 -41.16 -3.39 18.02
C ALA A 36 -41.70 -4.72 18.56
N GLN A 37 -41.04 -5.85 18.25
CA GLN A 37 -41.39 -7.15 18.84
C GLN A 37 -41.17 -7.17 20.36
N ARG A 38 -40.10 -6.54 20.85
CA ARG A 38 -39.87 -6.38 22.30
C ARG A 38 -40.94 -5.52 22.98
N GLN A 39 -41.43 -4.48 22.31
CA GLN A 39 -42.51 -3.62 22.83
C GLN A 39 -43.89 -4.27 22.74
N GLY A 40 -44.17 -5.03 21.67
CA GLY A 40 -45.43 -5.73 21.48
C GLY A 40 -45.67 -6.86 22.50
N VAL A 41 -44.61 -7.54 22.96
CA VAL A 41 -44.69 -8.50 24.07
C VAL A 41 -45.06 -7.82 25.39
N VAL A 42 -44.65 -6.57 25.61
CA VAL A 42 -45.03 -5.78 26.79
C VAL A 42 -46.48 -5.31 26.69
N SER A 43 -46.95 -4.84 25.53
CA SER A 43 -48.34 -4.40 25.34
C SER A 43 -49.38 -5.53 25.29
N ALA A 44 -49.01 -6.75 24.88
CA ALA A 44 -49.92 -7.90 24.91
C ALA A 44 -50.39 -8.25 26.33
N SER A 45 -49.57 -7.98 27.35
CA SER A 45 -49.96 -8.15 28.77
C SER A 45 -50.98 -7.11 29.29
N GLN A 46 -51.20 -6.03 28.55
CA GLN A 46 -52.16 -4.96 28.88
C GLN A 46 -53.50 -5.07 28.13
N HIS A 47 -53.57 -5.92 27.08
CA HIS A 47 -54.75 -6.02 26.23
C HIS A 47 -55.87 -6.91 26.78
N GLU A 48 -55.57 -7.86 27.68
CA GLU A 48 -56.61 -8.72 28.30
C GLU A 48 -57.56 -7.91 29.20
N THR A 49 -57.09 -6.83 29.83
CA THR A 49 -57.91 -5.99 30.73
C THR A 49 -58.79 -4.98 29.97
N SER A 50 -58.48 -4.69 28.71
CA SER A 50 -59.13 -3.65 27.91
C SER A 50 -60.23 -4.19 26.97
N GLN A 51 -60.28 -5.51 26.80
CA GLN A 51 -61.13 -6.20 25.83
C GLN A 51 -62.63 -6.16 26.20
N GLU A 52 -62.95 -5.90 27.47
CA GLU A 52 -64.34 -5.76 27.95
C GLU A 52 -64.95 -4.40 27.57
N VAL A 53 -64.15 -3.33 27.48
CA VAL A 53 -64.61 -1.95 27.22
C VAL A 53 -64.80 -1.67 25.71
N SER A 54 -64.13 -2.42 24.84
CA SER A 54 -64.00 -2.09 23.42
C SER A 54 -65.13 -2.59 22.50
N ARG A 55 -66.12 -3.33 23.02
CA ARG A 55 -67.26 -3.84 22.20
C ARG A 55 -68.19 -2.75 21.67
N LEU A 56 -68.04 -1.50 22.10
CA LEU A 56 -68.91 -0.37 21.75
C LEU A 56 -68.36 0.55 20.65
N TYR A 57 -67.22 0.24 20.03
CA TYR A 57 -66.57 1.13 19.05
C TYR A 57 -66.33 0.44 17.70
N HIS A 58 -66.78 1.04 16.59
CA HIS A 58 -66.50 0.57 15.24
C HIS A 58 -65.09 0.99 14.80
N PRO A 59 -64.29 0.09 14.17
CA PRO A 59 -62.92 0.41 13.81
C PRO A 59 -62.84 1.29 12.55
N VAL A 60 -61.99 2.32 12.61
CA VAL A 60 -61.56 3.15 11.47
C VAL A 60 -60.63 2.32 10.58
N PRO A 61 -60.70 2.43 9.23
CA PRO A 61 -59.86 1.65 8.33
C PRO A 61 -58.38 2.00 8.52
N THR A 62 -57.60 1.05 9.05
CA THR A 62 -56.15 1.17 9.21
C THR A 62 -55.46 1.02 7.85
N SER A 63 -54.60 1.98 7.50
CA SER A 63 -53.81 1.97 6.27
C SER A 63 -52.96 0.70 6.17
N ARG A 64 -53.12 -0.04 5.07
CA ARG A 64 -52.38 -1.28 4.77
C ARG A 64 -50.86 -0.99 4.76
N PRO A 65 -50.03 -1.67 5.57
CA PRO A 65 -48.59 -1.46 5.52
C PRO A 65 -48.07 -1.86 4.14
N LYS A 66 -47.33 -0.95 3.48
CA LYS A 66 -46.65 -1.23 2.22
C LYS A 66 -45.72 -2.43 2.46
N ARG A 67 -46.06 -3.57 1.85
CA ARG A 67 -45.19 -4.75 1.83
C ARG A 67 -43.93 -4.38 1.06
N ILE A 68 -42.87 -4.03 1.78
CA ILE A 68 -41.51 -4.00 1.25
C ILE A 68 -41.22 -5.45 0.86
N GLY A 69 -41.26 -5.73 -0.44
CA GLY A 69 -41.18 -7.08 -0.98
C GLY A 69 -39.88 -7.77 -0.56
N VAL A 70 -39.96 -9.08 -0.35
CA VAL A 70 -38.85 -9.98 -0.01
C VAL A 70 -37.62 -9.80 -0.93
N LEU A 71 -37.83 -9.30 -2.15
CA LEU A 71 -36.79 -8.88 -3.11
C LEU A 71 -35.84 -7.78 -2.58
N ALA A 72 -36.28 -6.89 -1.70
CA ALA A 72 -35.41 -5.86 -1.12
C ALA A 72 -34.42 -6.43 -0.10
N GLY A 73 -34.82 -7.50 0.62
CA GLY A 73 -33.96 -8.16 1.61
C GLY A 73 -32.86 -9.02 0.97
N SER A 74 -33.14 -9.70 -0.15
CA SER A 74 -32.14 -10.49 -0.86
C SER A 74 -31.08 -9.62 -1.53
N GLY A 75 -31.47 -8.48 -2.12
CA GLY A 75 -30.52 -7.53 -2.70
C GLY A 75 -29.55 -6.91 -1.67
N ALA A 76 -30.03 -6.63 -0.46
CA ALA A 76 -29.21 -6.13 0.64
C ALA A 76 -28.14 -7.13 1.11
N ILE A 77 -28.47 -8.43 1.15
CA ILE A 77 -27.50 -9.46 1.55
C ILE A 77 -26.42 -9.63 0.48
N VAL A 78 -26.82 -9.68 -0.80
CA VAL A 78 -25.87 -9.80 -1.92
C VAL A 78 -24.89 -8.63 -1.96
N THR A 79 -25.38 -7.40 -1.77
CA THR A 79 -24.52 -6.20 -1.74
C THR A 79 -23.53 -6.21 -0.60
N ILE A 80 -23.93 -6.61 0.61
CA ILE A 80 -23.02 -6.74 1.76
C ILE A 80 -21.96 -7.81 1.51
N VAL A 81 -22.36 -8.98 1.00
CA VAL A 81 -21.42 -10.07 0.67
C VAL A 81 -20.42 -9.62 -0.39
N MET A 82 -20.88 -8.96 -1.45
CA MET A 82 -20.02 -8.42 -2.49
C MET A 82 -19.06 -7.35 -1.96
N ALA A 83 -19.55 -6.47 -1.08
CA ALA A 83 -18.73 -5.44 -0.46
C ALA A 83 -17.62 -6.06 0.41
N LEU A 84 -17.92 -7.08 1.21
CA LEU A 84 -16.92 -7.79 2.02
C LEU A 84 -15.91 -8.55 1.14
N LEU A 85 -16.37 -9.21 0.08
CA LEU A 85 -15.51 -9.91 -0.88
C LEU A 85 -14.55 -8.98 -1.61
N LEU A 86 -14.94 -7.73 -1.86
CA LEU A 86 -14.06 -6.72 -2.46
C LEU A 86 -13.17 -6.06 -1.41
N LEU A 87 -13.67 -5.81 -0.20
CA LEU A 87 -12.94 -5.12 0.85
C LEU A 87 -11.73 -5.93 1.33
N ALA A 88 -11.90 -7.23 1.55
CA ALA A 88 -10.83 -8.10 2.08
C ALA A 88 -9.56 -8.12 1.20
N PRO A 89 -9.60 -8.41 -0.11
CA PRO A 89 -8.42 -8.36 -0.96
C PRO A 89 -7.89 -6.94 -1.11
N THR A 90 -8.76 -5.91 -1.06
CA THR A 90 -8.30 -4.51 -1.12
C THR A 90 -7.45 -4.14 0.10
N LEU A 91 -7.89 -4.51 1.31
CA LEU A 91 -7.13 -4.27 2.54
C LEU A 91 -5.83 -5.07 2.57
N HIS A 92 -5.86 -6.32 2.09
CA HIS A 92 -4.66 -7.15 1.99
C HIS A 92 -3.64 -6.55 1.03
N ASN A 93 -4.05 -6.20 -0.19
CA ASN A 93 -3.16 -5.55 -1.17
C ASN A 93 -2.65 -4.20 -0.68
N MET A 94 -3.49 -3.41 0.01
CA MET A 94 -3.06 -2.14 0.60
C MET A 94 -1.99 -2.36 1.69
N TYR A 95 -2.13 -3.40 2.50
CA TYR A 95 -1.16 -3.76 3.53
C TYR A 95 0.16 -4.23 2.92
N GLU A 96 0.11 -5.13 1.92
CA GLU A 96 1.28 -5.63 1.20
C GLU A 96 2.10 -4.48 0.59
N VAL A 97 1.46 -3.62 -0.21
CA VAL A 97 2.12 -2.48 -0.87
C VAL A 97 2.70 -1.47 0.14
N SER A 98 2.03 -1.26 1.27
CA SER A 98 2.43 -0.20 2.22
C SER A 98 3.49 -0.68 3.22
N TYR A 99 3.49 -1.95 3.60
CA TYR A 99 4.26 -2.45 4.75
C TYR A 99 5.13 -3.66 4.47
N VAL A 100 4.78 -4.51 3.50
CA VAL A 100 5.53 -5.76 3.22
C VAL A 100 6.49 -5.54 2.06
N HIS A 101 5.98 -5.08 0.92
CA HIS A 101 6.71 -4.85 -0.32
C HIS A 101 6.78 -3.36 -0.68
N ALA A 102 6.98 -2.51 0.35
CA ALA A 102 7.09 -1.08 0.17
C ALA A 102 8.25 -0.77 -0.81
N ALA A 103 7.91 -0.13 -1.93
CA ALA A 103 8.87 0.29 -2.96
C ALA A 103 9.63 -0.85 -3.66
N ASP A 104 9.14 -2.10 -3.62
CA ASP A 104 9.79 -3.24 -4.27
C ASP A 104 9.34 -3.39 -5.74
N GLY A 105 9.94 -2.54 -6.62
CA GLY A 105 9.55 -2.42 -8.03
C GLY A 105 9.42 -3.71 -8.85
N PRO A 106 10.22 -4.79 -8.61
CA PRO A 106 10.04 -6.09 -9.26
C PRO A 106 8.76 -6.83 -8.87
N HIS A 107 8.26 -6.66 -7.65
CA HIS A 107 7.10 -7.40 -7.13
C HIS A 107 5.81 -6.55 -7.13
N GLU A 108 5.93 -5.22 -7.05
CA GLU A 108 4.79 -4.31 -6.91
C GLU A 108 4.69 -3.28 -8.05
N MET A 109 3.61 -3.35 -8.83
CA MET A 109 3.40 -2.48 -10.01
C MET A 109 2.94 -1.05 -9.67
N MET A 110 2.72 -0.71 -8.40
CA MET A 110 2.21 0.62 -8.02
C MET A 110 3.23 1.74 -8.26
N VAL A 111 4.53 1.42 -8.30
CA VAL A 111 5.59 2.41 -8.54
C VAL A 111 6.38 2.05 -9.79
N TYR A 112 6.02 2.72 -10.89
CA TYR A 112 6.58 2.49 -12.22
C TYR A 112 8.09 2.77 -12.37
N VAL A 113 8.69 3.56 -11.46
CA VAL A 113 10.06 4.07 -11.62
C VAL A 113 10.98 3.66 -10.46
N GLN A 114 10.50 2.88 -9.47
CA GLN A 114 11.33 2.55 -8.31
C GLN A 114 12.29 1.38 -8.59
N THR A 115 13.49 1.51 -8.03
CA THR A 115 14.57 0.53 -8.08
C THR A 115 14.40 -0.50 -6.96
N THR A 116 15.06 -1.64 -7.06
CA THR A 116 14.97 -2.70 -6.03
C THR A 116 15.42 -2.20 -4.67
N THR A 117 14.96 -2.86 -3.61
CA THR A 117 15.35 -2.57 -2.21
C THR A 117 16.86 -2.68 -1.98
N ASP A 118 17.58 -3.35 -2.87
CA ASP A 118 19.05 -3.45 -2.82
C ASP A 118 19.74 -2.10 -2.96
N VAL A 119 19.15 -1.14 -3.69
CA VAL A 119 19.71 0.22 -3.76
C VAL A 119 19.72 0.88 -2.39
N ASN A 120 18.63 0.76 -1.63
CA ASN A 120 18.57 1.26 -0.25
C ASN A 120 19.56 0.52 0.66
N THR A 121 19.71 -0.80 0.49
CA THR A 121 20.70 -1.60 1.23
C THR A 121 22.13 -1.14 0.97
N ILE A 122 22.46 -0.84 -0.30
CA ILE A 122 23.77 -0.31 -0.67
C ILE A 122 23.97 1.07 -0.03
N MET A 123 23.00 1.97 -0.15
CA MET A 123 23.09 3.31 0.44
C MET A 123 23.25 3.28 1.96
N ALA A 124 22.51 2.42 2.66
CA ALA A 124 22.65 2.25 4.11
C ALA A 124 24.07 1.78 4.51
N LYS A 125 24.73 0.97 3.68
CA LYS A 125 26.13 0.58 3.90
C LYS A 125 27.10 1.73 3.62
N VAL A 126 26.85 2.52 2.59
CA VAL A 126 27.65 3.73 2.30
C VAL A 126 27.51 4.73 3.47
N ASP A 127 26.29 4.98 3.95
CA ASP A 127 26.04 5.86 5.09
C ASP A 127 26.72 5.34 6.36
N ALA A 128 26.71 4.03 6.62
CA ALA A 128 27.42 3.44 7.76
C ALA A 128 28.95 3.60 7.66
N LEU A 129 29.51 3.59 6.44
CA LEU A 129 30.93 3.86 6.21
C LEU A 129 31.23 5.35 6.41
N ASP A 130 30.42 6.24 5.84
CA ASP A 130 30.57 7.69 6.01
C ASP A 130 30.47 8.09 7.49
N GLN A 131 29.51 7.51 8.24
CA GLN A 131 29.37 7.72 9.67
C GLN A 131 30.62 7.29 10.46
N LYS A 132 31.30 6.23 10.00
CA LYS A 132 32.49 5.67 10.66
C LYS A 132 33.77 6.44 10.34
N TYR A 133 33.95 6.87 9.10
CA TYR A 133 35.21 7.47 8.63
C TYR A 133 35.16 9.00 8.58
N ASP A 134 34.01 9.57 8.23
CA ASP A 134 33.82 11.01 8.01
C ASP A 134 32.76 11.61 8.96
N GLY A 135 32.26 10.83 9.92
CA GLY A 135 31.36 11.31 10.97
C GLY A 135 29.94 11.66 10.50
N GLY A 136 29.53 11.26 9.30
CA GLY A 136 28.21 11.53 8.75
C GLY A 136 28.12 12.84 7.97
N THR A 137 29.25 13.41 7.54
CA THR A 137 29.28 14.67 6.78
C THR A 137 29.09 14.48 5.27
N HIS A 138 28.94 13.24 4.80
CA HIS A 138 28.83 12.90 3.38
C HIS A 138 30.05 13.37 2.55
N ALA A 139 31.22 13.40 3.18
CA ALA A 139 32.48 13.83 2.58
C ALA A 139 33.29 12.65 2.02
N MET A 140 32.85 11.41 2.28
CA MET A 140 33.55 10.22 1.81
C MET A 140 33.66 10.20 0.28
N PRO A 141 34.85 9.93 -0.30
CA PRO A 141 34.99 9.78 -1.75
C PRO A 141 34.29 8.52 -2.26
N ILE A 142 33.48 8.65 -3.31
CA ILE A 142 32.73 7.53 -3.91
C ILE A 142 32.97 7.49 -5.41
N GLY A 143 33.30 6.32 -5.93
CA GLY A 143 33.57 6.06 -7.34
C GLY A 143 32.40 5.31 -7.95
N LEU A 144 31.69 5.94 -8.88
CA LEU A 144 30.59 5.35 -9.60
C LEU A 144 31.02 5.12 -11.04
N MET A 145 30.96 3.87 -11.49
CA MET A 145 31.25 3.52 -12.89
C MET A 145 30.08 3.92 -13.79
N ASN A 146 30.35 4.17 -15.07
CA ASN A 146 29.40 4.71 -16.03
C ASN A 146 28.10 3.90 -16.15
N ASP A 147 28.17 2.58 -16.04
CA ASP A 147 27.02 1.66 -16.10
C ASP A 147 26.26 1.49 -14.79
N ALA A 148 26.76 2.05 -13.70
CA ALA A 148 26.07 2.12 -12.40
C ALA A 148 25.51 3.52 -12.11
N THR A 149 25.71 4.50 -12.98
CA THR A 149 25.28 5.91 -12.75
C THR A 149 23.82 6.01 -12.30
N TRP A 150 22.94 5.29 -12.99
CA TRP A 150 21.53 5.23 -12.67
C TRP A 150 21.23 3.90 -11.98
N PRO A 151 20.63 3.90 -10.78
CA PRO A 151 19.91 5.03 -10.15
C PRO A 151 20.71 5.86 -9.13
N PHE A 152 21.97 5.50 -8.85
CA PHE A 152 22.73 6.04 -7.73
C PHE A 152 22.96 7.55 -7.78
N ALA A 153 22.91 8.19 -8.95
CA ALA A 153 23.01 9.64 -9.07
C ALA A 153 21.97 10.41 -8.24
N TRP A 154 20.79 9.84 -7.99
CA TRP A 154 19.80 10.47 -7.09
C TRP A 154 20.15 10.30 -5.63
N TYR A 155 20.61 9.11 -5.25
CA TYR A 155 20.86 8.74 -3.87
C TYR A 155 22.17 9.33 -3.33
N LEU A 156 23.16 9.47 -4.20
CA LEU A 156 24.47 10.06 -3.87
C LEU A 156 24.49 11.59 -3.99
N ARG A 157 23.33 12.22 -4.22
CA ARG A 157 23.25 13.68 -4.43
C ARG A 157 23.78 14.49 -3.25
N ASP A 158 23.62 13.98 -2.04
CA ASP A 158 24.03 14.68 -0.82
C ASP A 158 25.51 14.43 -0.47
N TYR A 159 26.20 13.55 -1.23
CA TYR A 159 27.63 13.30 -1.10
C TYR A 159 28.45 14.29 -1.92
N THR A 160 29.42 14.94 -1.29
CA THR A 160 30.18 16.04 -1.92
C THR A 160 31.29 15.54 -2.85
N ASN A 161 31.77 14.31 -2.64
CA ASN A 161 32.97 13.76 -3.30
C ASN A 161 32.66 12.53 -4.16
N VAL A 162 31.68 12.64 -5.07
CA VAL A 162 31.28 11.55 -5.97
C VAL A 162 31.91 11.74 -7.35
N CYS A 163 32.58 10.69 -7.85
CA CYS A 163 33.01 10.64 -9.25
C CYS A 163 32.08 9.74 -10.06
N TYR A 164 31.37 10.33 -11.01
CA TYR A 164 30.34 9.65 -11.82
C TYR A 164 30.87 8.84 -13.01
N ASN A 165 32.15 8.95 -13.35
CA ASN A 165 32.75 8.28 -14.52
C ASN A 165 33.95 7.41 -14.12
N TYR A 166 33.94 6.87 -12.90
CA TYR A 166 35.07 6.14 -12.34
C TYR A 166 35.51 4.96 -13.22
N PRO A 167 36.83 4.74 -13.43
CA PRO A 167 37.98 5.48 -12.87
C PRO A 167 38.42 6.70 -13.71
N THR A 168 37.74 6.99 -14.81
CA THR A 168 38.09 8.05 -15.76
C THR A 168 37.62 9.41 -15.25
N ASP A 169 38.38 10.48 -15.52
CA ASP A 169 38.02 11.86 -15.13
C ASP A 169 37.82 12.08 -13.61
N CYS A 170 38.45 11.24 -12.77
CA CYS A 170 38.37 11.34 -11.32
C CYS A 170 39.70 11.82 -10.71
N PRO A 171 39.77 13.03 -10.12
CA PRO A 171 40.98 13.54 -9.48
C PRO A 171 41.51 12.64 -8.34
N ALA A 172 40.60 11.92 -7.67
CA ALA A 172 40.90 11.04 -6.54
C ALA A 172 40.84 9.53 -6.87
N ALA A 173 40.96 9.13 -8.15
CA ALA A 173 40.68 7.76 -8.61
C ALA A 173 41.39 6.62 -7.85
N LYS A 174 42.55 6.90 -7.24
CA LYS A 174 43.39 5.89 -6.57
C LYS A 174 42.99 5.58 -5.13
N ASN A 175 42.29 6.48 -4.44
CA ASN A 175 42.02 6.41 -3.00
C ASN A 175 40.53 6.58 -2.70
N VAL A 176 39.70 5.73 -3.31
CA VAL A 176 38.24 5.80 -3.15
C VAL A 176 37.78 4.63 -2.26
N PRO A 177 37.23 4.86 -1.06
CA PRO A 177 36.81 3.77 -0.16
C PRO A 177 35.64 2.94 -0.69
N VAL A 178 34.79 3.51 -1.57
CA VAL A 178 33.62 2.84 -2.13
C VAL A 178 33.62 2.94 -3.64
N ILE A 179 33.56 1.79 -4.32
CA ILE A 179 33.38 1.70 -5.78
C ILE A 179 32.05 0.99 -6.04
N ILE A 180 31.18 1.61 -6.83
CA ILE A 180 29.90 1.06 -7.26
C ILE A 180 29.96 0.83 -8.77
N THR A 181 29.69 -0.41 -9.18
CA THR A 181 29.74 -0.86 -10.58
C THR A 181 28.50 -1.70 -10.91
N GLY A 182 28.18 -1.83 -12.19
CA GLY A 182 27.01 -2.53 -12.69
C GLY A 182 27.30 -3.22 -14.02
N GLY A 183 26.23 -3.57 -14.74
CA GLY A 183 26.24 -3.91 -16.18
C GLY A 183 27.48 -4.63 -16.72
N ASP A 184 28.10 -4.00 -17.72
CA ASP A 184 29.21 -4.55 -18.50
C ASP A 184 30.55 -4.48 -17.75
N ASN A 185 30.68 -3.59 -16.77
CA ASN A 185 31.90 -3.41 -15.98
C ASN A 185 31.98 -4.36 -14.78
N LEU A 186 30.90 -5.06 -14.41
CA LEU A 186 30.85 -5.86 -13.18
C LEU A 186 31.99 -6.87 -13.10
N TYR A 187 32.20 -7.65 -14.17
CA TYR A 187 33.22 -8.69 -14.21
C TYR A 187 34.64 -8.11 -14.20
N SER A 188 34.89 -7.06 -15.00
CA SER A 188 36.21 -6.43 -15.06
C SER A 188 36.56 -5.74 -13.75
N ALA A 189 35.60 -5.08 -13.11
CA ALA A 189 35.76 -4.43 -11.82
C ALA A 189 36.01 -5.44 -10.69
N GLU A 190 35.31 -6.57 -10.66
CA GLU A 190 35.57 -7.65 -9.70
C GLU A 190 37.02 -8.12 -9.81
N VAL A 191 37.48 -8.46 -11.02
CA VAL A 191 38.86 -8.91 -11.24
C VAL A 191 39.88 -7.83 -10.85
N GLN A 192 39.61 -6.57 -11.20
CA GLN A 192 40.55 -5.46 -10.98
C GLN A 192 40.67 -5.03 -9.52
N TYR A 193 39.56 -5.00 -8.76
CA TYR A 193 39.52 -4.42 -7.41
C TYR A 193 39.39 -5.46 -6.28
N SER A 194 38.92 -6.67 -6.57
CA SER A 194 38.80 -7.76 -5.58
C SER A 194 40.08 -8.63 -5.52
N THR A 195 40.83 -8.72 -6.61
CA THR A 195 42.04 -9.54 -6.67
C THR A 195 43.20 -8.86 -5.95
N LYS A 196 43.90 -9.58 -5.07
CA LYS A 196 45.14 -9.10 -4.44
C LYS A 196 46.25 -8.93 -5.49
N VAL A 197 46.43 -7.70 -5.97
CA VAL A 197 47.60 -7.28 -6.74
C VAL A 197 48.59 -6.58 -5.80
N ALA A 198 49.88 -6.84 -5.95
CA ALA A 198 50.91 -6.20 -5.15
C ALA A 198 50.78 -4.66 -5.22
N ASN A 199 50.72 -4.00 -4.05
CA ASN A 199 50.56 -2.55 -3.88
C ASN A 199 49.20 -1.93 -4.23
N SER A 200 48.13 -2.72 -4.41
CA SER A 200 46.76 -2.21 -4.58
C SER A 200 45.88 -2.48 -3.35
N PRO A 201 44.99 -1.54 -2.95
CA PRO A 201 43.99 -1.81 -1.93
C PRO A 201 43.09 -2.96 -2.38
N THR A 202 42.88 -3.94 -1.51
CA THR A 202 41.98 -5.07 -1.77
C THR A 202 40.59 -4.69 -1.28
N TYR A 203 39.62 -4.61 -2.19
CA TYR A 203 38.24 -4.29 -1.85
C TYR A 203 37.46 -5.55 -1.48
N ALA A 204 36.49 -5.42 -0.58
CA ALA A 204 35.49 -6.46 -0.35
C ALA A 204 34.40 -6.36 -1.43
N PHE A 205 34.25 -7.41 -2.25
CA PHE A 205 33.26 -7.43 -3.33
C PHE A 205 31.92 -8.00 -2.85
N HIS A 206 30.83 -7.30 -3.17
CA HIS A 206 29.47 -7.73 -2.91
C HIS A 206 28.58 -7.43 -4.12
N GLN A 207 27.84 -8.44 -4.58
CA GLN A 207 26.91 -8.31 -5.69
C GLN A 207 25.46 -8.24 -5.18
N TYR A 208 24.67 -7.36 -5.81
CA TYR A 208 23.26 -7.14 -5.51
C TYR A 208 22.43 -7.26 -6.80
N LYS A 209 21.15 -7.64 -6.67
CA LYS A 209 20.26 -7.87 -7.81
C LYS A 209 19.35 -6.66 -8.02
N MET A 210 19.69 -5.85 -9.03
CA MET A 210 18.89 -4.66 -9.38
C MET A 210 17.77 -4.95 -10.40
N ARG A 211 17.73 -6.15 -10.98
CA ARG A 211 16.65 -6.62 -11.84
C ARG A 211 16.62 -8.15 -11.82
N THR A 212 15.44 -8.71 -11.64
CA THR A 212 15.16 -10.15 -11.83
C THR A 212 14.13 -10.32 -12.92
#